data_AF-A0A2P5NKE6-F1
#
_entry.id   AF-A0A2P5NKE6-F1
#
_cell.length_a   1.000
_cell.length_b   1.000
_cell.length_c   1.000
_cell.angle_alpha   90.00
_cell.angle_beta   90.00
_cell.angle_gamma   90.00
#
_symmetry.space_group_name_H-M   'P 1'
#
loop_
_entity.id
_entity.type
_entity.pdbx_description
1 polymer ?
#
loop_
_entity_poly.entity_id
_entity_poly.type
_entity_poly.pdbx_seq_one_letter_code
_entity_poly.pdbx_strand_id
1 'polypeptide(L)'
;PVATDVKGEKRFLSTIARRLDTLGAITRGQRQTGGQGLFRPEDNLESPYGRAALRRLYQLVFAGRVEGCSLTRFIEATGLDLTDQDASLKEELPPISTFLNRILALPIALQNLLFDVFEGLMAAQVEAAIEAGVFDVGVETLMAESLVLTNRQTIAVHGRSGAETQLLTILRKDKTRITTLDAAFDYATASQKSRLMINEQSGRSAVKLPATALMQDDGSVLPRVRLLRPTHADVITVEALERSHWRDASSEEFRRAWEAEVASLPELTETTFHIVTGLLLPVWNRLPDEAARVYRLQTDQGERVIGRLVSPASAAVLLEATGVDAPALAPPAAIAAVMQDGAGLVLADGLILKRALVMNRHRLELVGFGDTMVDRLKAQGLVSEIIAWKLRLFVPLGDEASKIVEKILVLYPLLRVAAATRVSS
;
A
#
# COMPACT_ATOMS: atom_id res chain seq x y z
N PRO A 1 35.76 -17.07 -7.08
CA PRO A 1 35.16 -16.52 -8.32
C PRO A 1 36.01 -15.37 -8.85
N VAL A 2 36.55 -15.51 -10.06
CA VAL A 2 37.20 -14.41 -10.79
C VAL A 2 36.09 -13.48 -11.30
N ALA A 3 36.21 -12.18 -11.06
CA ALA A 3 35.23 -11.17 -11.46
C ALA A 3 35.85 -10.23 -12.50
N THR A 4 35.26 -10.19 -13.68
CA THR A 4 35.52 -9.18 -14.72
C THR A 4 34.66 -7.94 -14.51
N ASP A 5 35.06 -6.80 -15.09
CA ASP A 5 34.46 -5.46 -14.88
C ASP A 5 33.15 -5.25 -15.66
N VAL A 6 32.35 -6.31 -15.80
CA VAL A 6 31.06 -6.29 -16.48
C VAL A 6 29.96 -6.22 -15.43
N LYS A 7 29.29 -5.06 -15.32
CA LYS A 7 28.24 -4.80 -14.30
C LYS A 7 27.10 -5.84 -14.31
N GLY A 8 26.77 -6.40 -15.47
CA GLY A 8 25.76 -7.45 -15.63
C GLY A 8 26.15 -8.79 -14.97
N GLU A 9 27.44 -9.14 -14.97
CA GLU A 9 27.93 -10.43 -14.43
C GLU A 9 27.87 -10.49 -12.90
N LYS A 10 28.19 -9.39 -12.21
CA LYS A 10 28.11 -9.30 -10.74
C LYS A 10 26.68 -9.48 -10.21
N ARG A 11 25.68 -8.94 -10.91
CA ARG A 11 24.26 -9.10 -10.56
C ARG A 11 23.67 -10.44 -11.05
N PHE A 12 24.18 -10.99 -12.15
CA PHE A 12 23.80 -12.31 -12.65
C PHE A 12 24.28 -13.45 -11.74
N LEU A 13 25.50 -13.37 -11.20
CA LEU A 13 26.00 -14.30 -10.16
C LEU A 13 25.12 -14.31 -8.91
N SER A 14 24.59 -13.16 -8.50
CA SER A 14 23.61 -13.06 -7.40
C SER A 14 22.27 -13.75 -7.74
N THR A 15 21.83 -13.67 -8.99
CA THR A 15 20.60 -14.34 -9.47
C THR A 15 20.77 -15.86 -9.58
N ILE A 16 21.94 -16.35 -10.01
CA ILE A 16 22.29 -17.78 -10.04
C ILE A 16 22.46 -18.33 -8.62
N ALA A 17 23.09 -17.59 -7.71
CA ALA A 17 23.18 -17.97 -6.30
C ALA A 17 21.79 -18.17 -5.67
N ARG A 18 20.81 -17.33 -6.01
CA ARG A 18 19.40 -17.50 -5.60
C ARG A 18 18.76 -18.78 -6.13
N ARG A 19 19.00 -19.16 -7.40
CA ARG A 19 18.49 -20.43 -7.96
C ARG A 19 19.09 -21.65 -7.26
N LEU A 20 20.37 -21.58 -6.88
CA LEU A 20 21.06 -22.61 -6.11
C LEU A 20 20.54 -22.69 -4.65
N ASP A 21 20.27 -21.57 -3.98
CA ASP A 21 19.68 -21.54 -2.63
C ASP A 21 18.22 -22.01 -2.61
N THR A 22 17.45 -21.72 -3.66
CA THR A 22 16.07 -22.20 -3.80
C THR A 22 16.02 -23.73 -3.98
N LEU A 23 17.05 -24.31 -4.61
CA LEU A 23 17.23 -25.77 -4.70
C LEU A 23 17.63 -26.39 -3.35
N GLY A 24 18.47 -25.72 -2.56
CA GLY A 24 18.80 -26.13 -1.19
C GLY A 24 17.60 -26.12 -0.23
N ALA A 25 16.61 -25.25 -0.47
CA ALA A 25 15.36 -25.20 0.30
C ALA A 25 14.41 -26.39 0.03
N ILE A 26 14.58 -27.11 -1.08
CA ILE A 26 13.80 -28.32 -1.43
C ILE A 26 14.42 -29.60 -0.86
N THR A 27 15.67 -29.56 -0.41
CA THR A 27 16.34 -30.69 0.26
C THR A 27 16.52 -30.41 1.76
N ARG A 28 15.55 -30.88 2.56
CA ARG A 28 15.58 -31.00 4.04
C ARG A 28 16.30 -29.86 4.82
N GLY A 29 15.52 -28.84 5.18
CA GLY A 29 15.53 -28.24 6.51
C GLY A 29 16.83 -27.62 7.01
N GLN A 30 17.14 -26.40 6.58
CA GLN A 30 17.71 -25.30 7.38
C GLN A 30 17.86 -24.06 6.49
N ARG A 31 16.98 -23.05 6.66
CA ARG A 31 17.03 -21.76 5.92
C ARG A 31 18.07 -20.77 6.48
N GLN A 32 19.08 -21.23 7.22
CA GLN A 32 19.95 -20.37 8.00
C GLN A 32 21.35 -20.11 7.42
N THR A 33 21.62 -20.53 6.19
CA THR A 33 22.92 -20.27 5.56
C THR A 33 22.73 -19.71 4.16
N GLY A 34 22.82 -18.39 4.00
CA GLY A 34 22.81 -17.79 2.65
C GLY A 34 22.53 -16.29 2.57
N GLY A 35 23.21 -15.47 3.38
CA GLY A 35 23.19 -14.01 3.17
C GLY A 35 23.41 -13.19 4.43
N GLN A 36 24.68 -12.97 4.78
CA GLN A 36 25.08 -11.91 5.70
C GLN A 36 24.78 -10.53 5.10
N GLY A 37 23.51 -10.09 5.11
CA GLY A 37 23.13 -8.71 4.73
C GLY A 37 23.48 -8.30 3.30
N LEU A 38 23.65 -9.24 2.36
CA LEU A 38 24.12 -8.95 1.00
C LEU A 38 23.02 -8.47 0.04
N PHE A 39 21.74 -8.62 0.39
CA PHE A 39 20.61 -8.29 -0.48
C PHE A 39 19.53 -7.54 0.28
N ARG A 40 18.99 -6.47 -0.35
CA ARG A 40 17.91 -5.67 0.21
C ARG A 40 16.59 -6.08 -0.43
N PRO A 41 15.46 -6.02 0.28
CA PRO A 41 14.16 -6.38 -0.29
C PRO A 41 13.72 -5.55 -1.50
N GLU A 42 14.25 -4.33 -1.63
CA GLU A 42 14.12 -3.45 -2.81
C GLU A 42 14.66 -4.07 -4.11
N ASP A 43 15.49 -5.12 -4.03
CA ASP A 43 16.05 -5.84 -5.18
C ASP A 43 15.11 -6.95 -5.75
N ASN A 44 13.90 -7.12 -5.19
CA ASN A 44 12.94 -8.13 -5.66
C ASN A 44 12.20 -7.68 -6.93
N LEU A 45 12.71 -8.10 -8.09
CA LEU A 45 12.13 -7.79 -9.39
C LEU A 45 10.74 -8.40 -9.62
N GLU A 46 10.37 -9.50 -8.94
CA GLU A 46 9.04 -10.14 -9.11
C GLU A 46 7.94 -9.50 -8.22
N SER A 47 8.28 -8.44 -7.48
CA SER A 47 7.34 -7.67 -6.65
C SER A 47 6.18 -7.07 -7.46
N PRO A 48 5.07 -6.65 -6.81
CA PRO A 48 4.03 -5.86 -7.48
C PRO A 48 4.60 -4.64 -8.22
N TYR A 49 5.64 -4.00 -7.67
CA TYR A 49 6.34 -2.85 -8.28
C TYR A 49 7.08 -3.23 -9.55
N GLY A 50 7.81 -4.36 -9.54
CA GLY A 50 8.48 -4.86 -10.74
C GLY A 50 7.50 -5.29 -11.82
N ARG A 51 6.36 -5.89 -11.47
CA ARG A 51 5.28 -6.19 -12.43
C ARG A 51 4.65 -4.92 -13.02
N ALA A 52 4.40 -3.90 -12.19
CA ALA A 52 3.89 -2.61 -12.66
C ALA A 52 4.90 -1.90 -13.57
N ALA A 53 6.18 -1.90 -13.20
CA ALA A 53 7.27 -1.35 -13.99
C ALA A 53 7.41 -2.06 -15.35
N LEU A 54 7.27 -3.40 -15.38
CA LEU A 54 7.31 -4.17 -16.62
C LEU A 54 6.14 -3.83 -17.55
N ARG A 55 4.91 -3.74 -17.00
CA ARG A 55 3.75 -3.32 -17.79
C ARG A 55 3.98 -1.93 -18.39
N ARG A 56 4.58 -1.00 -17.63
CA ARG A 56 4.92 0.33 -18.14
C ARG A 56 6.01 0.28 -19.21
N LEU A 57 7.02 -0.58 -19.05
CA LEU A 57 8.04 -0.81 -20.08
C LEU A 57 7.39 -1.24 -21.40
N TYR A 58 6.49 -2.23 -21.37
CA TYR A 58 5.79 -2.68 -22.58
C TYR A 58 4.98 -1.55 -23.25
N GLN A 59 4.30 -0.72 -22.46
CA GLN A 59 3.59 0.45 -23.00
C GLN A 59 4.53 1.45 -23.68
N LEU A 60 5.73 1.68 -23.10
CA LEU A 60 6.73 2.57 -23.71
C LEU A 60 7.32 1.99 -24.99
N VAL A 61 7.59 0.68 -25.01
CA VAL A 61 8.07 -0.03 -26.21
C VAL A 61 7.01 0.04 -27.32
N PHE A 62 5.75 -0.22 -26.99
CA PHE A 62 4.63 -0.13 -27.93
C PHE A 62 4.45 1.29 -28.49
N ALA A 63 4.56 2.31 -27.63
CA ALA A 63 4.49 3.72 -28.03
C ALA A 63 5.76 4.23 -28.75
N GLY A 64 6.79 3.39 -28.96
CA GLY A 64 8.05 3.79 -29.59
C GLY A 64 8.88 4.78 -28.78
N ARG A 65 8.68 4.84 -27.44
CA ARG A 65 9.32 5.80 -26.52
C ARG A 65 10.59 5.26 -25.86
N VAL A 66 11.03 4.05 -26.22
CA VAL A 66 12.30 3.48 -25.77
C VAL A 66 13.36 3.76 -26.83
N GLU A 67 14.18 4.78 -26.59
CA GLU A 67 15.27 5.13 -27.50
C GLU A 67 16.23 3.95 -27.68
N GLY A 68 16.58 3.63 -28.93
CA GLY A 68 17.43 2.47 -29.25
C GLY A 68 16.72 1.10 -29.28
N CYS A 69 15.42 1.01 -28.96
CA CYS A 69 14.63 -0.21 -29.08
C CYS A 69 13.20 0.07 -29.60
N SER A 70 12.96 -0.18 -30.89
CA SER A 70 11.61 -0.15 -31.47
C SER A 70 10.80 -1.38 -31.07
N LEU A 71 9.46 -1.30 -31.20
CA LEU A 71 8.56 -2.43 -30.97
C LEU A 71 8.96 -3.68 -31.78
N THR A 72 9.23 -3.51 -33.08
CA THR A 72 9.68 -4.62 -33.95
C THR A 72 10.98 -5.24 -33.44
N ARG A 73 11.97 -4.40 -33.12
CA ARG A 73 13.26 -4.86 -32.59
C ARG A 73 13.11 -5.59 -31.26
N PHE A 74 12.20 -5.13 -30.40
CA PHE A 74 11.92 -5.77 -29.12
C PHE A 74 11.31 -7.16 -29.32
N ILE A 75 10.26 -7.27 -30.16
CA ILE A 75 9.56 -8.53 -30.42
C ILE A 75 10.52 -9.53 -31.08
N GLU A 76 11.28 -9.12 -32.09
CA GLU A 76 12.25 -9.98 -32.78
C GLU A 76 13.34 -10.49 -31.84
N ALA A 77 13.87 -9.62 -30.97
CA ALA A 77 14.95 -9.98 -30.08
C ALA A 77 14.49 -10.87 -28.91
N THR A 78 13.30 -10.60 -28.36
CA THR A 78 12.80 -11.28 -27.14
C THR A 78 11.88 -12.46 -27.44
N GLY A 79 11.28 -12.51 -28.63
CA GLY A 79 10.19 -13.43 -28.98
C GLY A 79 8.91 -13.18 -28.20
N LEU A 80 8.77 -12.02 -27.55
CA LEU A 80 7.59 -11.67 -26.77
C LEU A 80 6.62 -10.87 -27.64
N ASP A 81 5.44 -11.43 -27.86
CA ASP A 81 4.40 -10.75 -28.63
C ASP A 81 3.55 -9.86 -27.71
N LEU A 82 3.59 -8.55 -27.99
CA LEU A 82 2.90 -7.51 -27.22
C LEU A 82 1.60 -7.04 -27.89
N THR A 83 1.34 -7.42 -29.14
CA THR A 83 0.24 -6.87 -29.94
C THR A 83 -0.80 -7.92 -30.30
N ASP A 84 -2.07 -7.56 -30.30
CA ASP A 84 -3.14 -8.41 -30.80
C ASP A 84 -3.26 -8.37 -32.33
N GLN A 85 -4.30 -9.01 -32.87
CA GLN A 85 -4.58 -9.07 -34.31
C GLN A 85 -4.92 -7.69 -34.91
N ASP A 86 -5.37 -6.74 -34.09
CA ASP A 86 -5.76 -5.38 -34.48
C ASP A 86 -4.60 -4.37 -34.31
N ALA A 87 -3.38 -4.86 -34.08
CA ALA A 87 -2.18 -4.06 -33.77
C ALA A 87 -2.33 -3.19 -32.50
N SER A 88 -3.22 -3.59 -31.60
CA SER A 88 -3.42 -2.98 -30.29
C SER A 88 -2.60 -3.71 -29.22
N LEU A 89 -2.32 -3.06 -28.08
CA LEU A 89 -1.58 -3.70 -27.00
C LEU A 89 -2.45 -4.77 -26.32
N LYS A 90 -1.93 -6.00 -26.19
CA LYS A 90 -2.68 -7.10 -25.56
C LYS A 90 -3.12 -6.75 -24.14
N GLU A 91 -4.34 -7.18 -23.78
CA GLU A 91 -4.83 -7.09 -22.40
C GLU A 91 -3.97 -7.95 -21.45
N GLU A 92 -3.66 -9.18 -21.88
CA GLU A 92 -2.79 -10.11 -21.17
C GLU A 92 -1.36 -10.05 -21.74
N LEU A 93 -0.52 -9.31 -21.02
CA LEU A 93 0.89 -9.11 -21.39
C LEU A 93 1.78 -10.22 -20.79
N PRO A 94 2.92 -10.53 -21.44
CA PRO A 94 3.82 -11.58 -20.96
C PRO A 94 4.32 -11.33 -19.53
N PRO A 95 4.28 -12.34 -18.65
CA PRO A 95 4.63 -12.15 -17.24
C PRO A 95 6.13 -11.91 -17.04
N ILE A 96 6.47 -11.34 -15.89
CA ILE A 96 7.84 -10.93 -15.57
C ILE A 96 8.86 -12.06 -15.59
N SER A 97 8.48 -13.26 -15.18
CA SER A 97 9.33 -14.44 -15.26
C SER A 97 9.71 -14.76 -16.70
N THR A 98 8.77 -14.63 -17.65
CA THR A 98 9.03 -14.83 -19.07
C THR A 98 9.95 -13.73 -19.60
N PHE A 99 9.65 -12.46 -19.30
CA PHE A 99 10.50 -11.33 -19.68
C PHE A 99 11.95 -11.49 -19.22
N LEU A 100 12.15 -11.79 -17.93
CA LEU A 100 13.47 -12.00 -17.34
C LEU A 100 14.19 -13.18 -18.00
N ASN A 101 13.50 -14.27 -18.34
CA ASN A 101 14.14 -15.37 -19.04
C ASN A 101 14.52 -15.02 -20.50
N ARG A 102 13.78 -14.12 -21.17
CA ARG A 102 14.08 -13.70 -22.56
C ARG A 102 15.17 -12.66 -22.65
N ILE A 103 15.19 -11.70 -21.72
CA ILE A 103 16.19 -10.62 -21.71
C ILE A 103 17.62 -11.16 -21.46
N LEU A 104 17.75 -12.32 -20.80
CA LEU A 104 19.03 -12.99 -20.54
C LEU A 104 19.70 -13.55 -21.80
N ALA A 105 18.93 -13.76 -22.87
CA ALA A 105 19.45 -14.27 -24.13
C ALA A 105 19.79 -13.15 -25.13
N LEU A 106 19.64 -11.87 -24.73
CA LEU A 106 19.86 -10.73 -25.62
C LEU A 106 21.33 -10.34 -25.71
N PRO A 107 21.74 -9.69 -26.81
CA PRO A 107 23.03 -9.01 -26.87
C PRO A 107 23.18 -8.01 -25.72
N ILE A 108 24.37 -7.96 -25.11
CA ILE A 108 24.68 -7.18 -23.89
C ILE A 108 24.22 -5.71 -24.01
N ALA A 109 24.42 -5.08 -25.16
CA ALA A 109 24.00 -3.69 -25.38
C ALA A 109 22.48 -3.49 -25.28
N LEU A 110 21.69 -4.42 -25.83
CA LEU A 110 20.23 -4.36 -25.79
C LEU A 110 19.69 -4.76 -24.42
N GLN A 111 20.34 -5.74 -23.78
CA GLN A 111 20.06 -6.13 -22.41
C GLN A 111 20.22 -4.95 -21.45
N ASN A 112 21.37 -4.27 -21.47
CA ASN A 112 21.63 -3.12 -20.61
C ASN A 112 20.61 -2.00 -20.84
N LEU A 113 20.34 -1.67 -22.10
CA LEU A 113 19.38 -0.63 -22.46
C LEU A 113 17.97 -0.91 -21.89
N LEU A 114 17.45 -2.13 -22.09
CA LEU A 114 16.13 -2.49 -21.58
C LEU A 114 16.10 -2.58 -20.06
N PHE A 115 17.19 -3.03 -19.43
CA PHE A 115 17.31 -3.05 -17.97
C PHE A 115 17.38 -1.64 -17.37
N ASP A 116 18.13 -0.72 -17.96
CA ASP A 116 18.25 0.65 -17.44
C ASP A 116 16.88 1.35 -17.43
N VAL A 117 16.08 1.18 -18.49
CA VAL A 117 14.71 1.71 -18.56
C VAL A 117 13.81 1.01 -17.54
N PHE A 118 13.87 -0.31 -17.45
CA PHE A 118 13.08 -1.08 -16.48
C PHE A 118 13.41 -0.72 -15.02
N GLU A 119 14.70 -0.60 -14.68
CA GLU A 119 15.18 -0.20 -13.35
C GLU A 119 14.71 1.22 -13.02
N GLY A 120 14.80 2.16 -13.97
CA GLY A 120 14.30 3.52 -13.77
C GLY A 120 12.79 3.57 -13.50
N LEU A 121 12.01 2.75 -14.23
CA LEU A 121 10.57 2.61 -14.00
C LEU A 121 10.26 1.97 -12.64
N MET A 122 10.99 0.92 -12.28
CA MET A 122 10.82 0.24 -10.99
C MET A 122 11.18 1.16 -9.83
N ALA A 123 12.27 1.91 -9.92
CA ALA A 123 12.64 2.92 -8.92
C ALA A 123 11.54 3.97 -8.76
N ALA A 124 10.97 4.47 -9.87
CA ALA A 124 9.86 5.42 -9.80
C ALA A 124 8.59 4.83 -9.16
N GLN A 125 8.28 3.55 -9.41
CA GLN A 125 7.15 2.85 -8.78
C GLN A 125 7.38 2.62 -7.28
N VAL A 126 8.59 2.25 -6.89
CA VAL A 126 8.98 2.09 -5.49
C VAL A 126 8.92 3.42 -4.76
N GLU A 127 9.47 4.49 -5.34
CA GLU A 127 9.39 5.84 -4.78
C GLU A 127 7.94 6.30 -4.59
N ALA A 128 7.09 6.10 -5.61
CA ALA A 128 5.67 6.42 -5.51
C ALA A 128 4.94 5.60 -4.43
N ALA A 129 5.28 4.31 -4.29
CA ALA A 129 4.70 3.45 -3.27
C ALA A 129 5.18 3.80 -1.85
N ILE A 130 6.43 4.25 -1.70
CA ILE A 130 6.98 4.75 -0.43
C ILE A 130 6.27 6.06 -0.07
N GLU A 131 6.12 6.99 -1.01
CA GLU A 131 5.42 8.25 -0.82
C GLU A 131 3.95 8.04 -0.45
N ALA A 132 3.29 7.07 -1.08
CA ALA A 132 1.92 6.68 -0.75
C ALA A 132 1.80 5.81 0.52
N GLY A 133 2.91 5.41 1.15
CA GLY A 133 2.92 4.57 2.36
C GLY A 133 2.49 3.12 2.14
N VAL A 134 2.40 2.66 0.89
CA VAL A 134 1.92 1.32 0.50
C VAL A 134 3.05 0.37 0.06
N PHE A 135 4.31 0.75 0.27
CA PHE A 135 5.45 -0.09 -0.08
C PHE A 135 5.51 -1.38 0.77
N ASP A 136 5.42 -2.54 0.12
CA ASP A 136 5.40 -3.88 0.72
C ASP A 136 6.70 -4.64 0.45
N VAL A 137 7.38 -4.94 1.56
CA VAL A 137 8.69 -5.60 1.63
C VAL A 137 8.57 -7.09 2.00
N GLY A 138 7.36 -7.61 2.22
CA GLY A 138 7.11 -9.00 2.62
C GLY A 138 7.21 -9.22 4.14
N VAL A 139 7.80 -10.36 4.55
CA VAL A 139 7.98 -10.67 5.99
C VAL A 139 9.21 -9.96 6.53
N GLU A 140 9.00 -8.93 7.33
CA GLU A 140 10.08 -8.11 7.86
C GLU A 140 10.37 -8.48 9.33
N THR A 141 11.65 -8.74 9.65
CA THR A 141 12.07 -8.73 11.06
C THR A 141 12.34 -7.29 11.44
N LEU A 142 11.45 -6.71 12.23
CA LEU A 142 11.51 -5.30 12.57
C LEU A 142 12.54 -5.09 13.68
N MET A 143 13.60 -4.36 13.34
CA MET A 143 14.65 -3.92 14.24
C MET A 143 14.48 -2.41 14.47
N ALA A 144 14.52 -2.00 15.73
CA ALA A 144 14.47 -0.60 16.14
C ALA A 144 15.29 -0.42 17.43
N GLU A 145 15.55 0.82 17.83
CA GLU A 145 16.21 1.11 19.12
C GLU A 145 15.33 0.71 20.30
N SER A 146 14.01 0.84 20.14
CA SER A 146 13.01 0.41 21.13
C SER A 146 11.69 0.07 20.47
N LEU A 147 11.06 -1.01 20.95
CA LEU A 147 9.74 -1.49 20.56
C LEU A 147 8.90 -1.74 21.81
N VAL A 148 7.93 -0.86 22.04
CA VAL A 148 7.06 -0.90 23.21
C VAL A 148 5.64 -1.23 22.78
N LEU A 149 5.07 -2.29 23.36
CA LEU A 149 3.65 -2.57 23.24
C LEU A 149 2.87 -1.56 24.10
N THR A 150 2.10 -0.69 23.46
CA THR A 150 1.32 0.37 24.15
C THR A 150 -0.13 -0.01 24.37
N ASN A 151 -0.72 -0.81 23.48
CA ASN A 151 -2.10 -1.29 23.62
C ASN A 151 -2.25 -2.70 23.06
N ARG A 152 -3.10 -3.51 23.69
CA ARG A 152 -3.49 -4.86 23.27
C ARG A 152 -5.01 -5.01 23.43
N GLN A 153 -5.68 -5.40 22.36
CA GLN A 153 -7.12 -5.63 22.38
C GLN A 153 -7.49 -6.91 21.61
N THR A 154 -8.33 -7.75 22.20
CA THR A 154 -8.85 -8.94 21.52
C THR A 154 -9.98 -8.53 20.58
N ILE A 155 -9.83 -8.86 19.29
CA ILE A 155 -10.75 -8.45 18.23
C ILE A 155 -11.67 -9.57 17.72
N ALA A 156 -11.28 -10.82 17.94
CA ALA A 156 -12.14 -11.96 17.69
C ALA A 156 -11.69 -13.15 18.55
N VAL A 157 -12.61 -14.06 18.84
CA VAL A 157 -12.33 -15.33 19.50
C VAL A 157 -12.96 -16.43 18.66
N HIS A 158 -12.15 -17.42 18.28
CA HIS A 158 -12.65 -18.54 17.49
C HIS A 158 -13.46 -19.50 18.36
N GLY A 159 -14.77 -19.58 18.10
CA GLY A 159 -15.74 -20.27 18.96
C GLY A 159 -15.46 -21.76 19.24
N ARG A 160 -14.68 -22.45 18.39
CA ARG A 160 -14.35 -23.88 18.59
C ARG A 160 -13.05 -24.12 19.34
N SER A 161 -12.05 -23.26 19.17
CA SER A 161 -10.71 -23.46 19.75
C SER A 161 -10.38 -22.49 20.88
N GLY A 162 -11.20 -21.46 21.10
CA GLY A 162 -10.90 -20.35 22.00
C GLY A 162 -9.71 -19.51 21.54
N ALA A 163 -9.16 -19.76 20.35
CA ALA A 163 -8.01 -19.01 19.85
C ALA A 163 -8.40 -17.56 19.61
N GLU A 164 -7.62 -16.65 20.18
CA GLU A 164 -7.85 -15.22 20.06
C GLU A 164 -7.17 -14.64 18.82
N THR A 165 -7.83 -13.66 18.23
CA THR A 165 -7.24 -12.69 17.32
C THR A 165 -7.06 -11.40 18.10
N GLN A 166 -5.86 -10.85 18.13
CA GLN A 166 -5.56 -9.63 18.89
C GLN A 166 -5.04 -8.53 17.97
N LEU A 167 -5.42 -7.29 18.26
CA LEU A 167 -4.83 -6.09 17.69
C LEU A 167 -3.87 -5.49 18.71
N LEU A 168 -2.62 -5.32 18.28
CA LEU A 168 -1.54 -4.73 19.06
C LEU A 168 -1.19 -3.35 18.49
N THR A 169 -0.95 -2.38 19.37
CA THR A 169 -0.38 -1.07 19.00
C THR A 169 1.04 -1.01 19.53
N ILE A 170 2.00 -0.80 18.63
CA ILE A 170 3.42 -0.79 18.95
C ILE A 170 3.96 0.62 18.72
N LEU A 171 4.61 1.16 19.75
CA LEU A 171 5.44 2.35 19.63
C LEU A 171 6.86 1.90 19.26
N ARG A 172 7.35 2.42 18.15
CA ARG A 172 8.69 2.19 17.64
C ARG A 172 9.50 3.47 17.80
N LYS A 173 10.68 3.34 18.40
CA LYS A 173 11.67 4.41 18.45
C LYS A 173 12.87 4.02 17.59
N ASP A 174 13.20 4.87 16.63
CA ASP A 174 14.41 4.72 15.83
C ASP A 174 15.32 5.91 16.07
N LYS A 175 16.63 5.68 15.95
CA LYS A 175 17.59 6.77 15.88
C LYS A 175 17.28 7.67 14.69
N THR A 176 17.18 8.97 14.95
CA THR A 176 16.95 9.95 13.89
C THR A 176 18.08 9.86 12.89
N ARG A 177 17.76 9.43 11.67
CA ARG A 177 18.73 9.36 10.58
C ARG A 177 18.87 10.74 9.98
N ILE A 178 20.07 11.30 10.09
CA ILE A 178 20.39 12.64 9.64
C ILE A 178 21.43 12.53 8.53
N THR A 179 21.15 13.13 7.38
CA THR A 179 22.16 13.36 6.35
C THR A 179 23.17 14.37 6.89
N THR A 180 24.45 13.96 6.95
CA THR A 180 25.51 14.83 7.44
C THR A 180 25.67 16.04 6.53
N LEU A 181 26.14 17.14 7.11
CA LEU A 181 26.36 18.36 6.35
C LEU A 181 27.36 18.16 5.20
N ASP A 182 28.42 17.39 5.43
CA ASP A 182 29.41 17.07 4.39
C ASP A 182 28.77 16.28 3.25
N ALA A 183 27.95 15.28 3.55
CA ALA A 183 27.21 14.53 2.53
C ALA A 183 26.23 15.44 1.76
N ALA A 184 25.59 16.40 2.43
CA ALA A 184 24.73 17.38 1.77
C ALA A 184 25.52 18.25 0.76
N PHE A 185 26.73 18.69 1.12
CA PHE A 185 27.61 19.39 0.20
C PHE A 185 28.10 18.50 -0.96
N ASP A 186 28.42 17.24 -0.69
CA ASP A 186 28.77 16.27 -1.75
C ASP A 186 27.61 16.11 -2.75
N TYR A 187 26.37 15.98 -2.26
CA TYR A 187 25.19 15.91 -3.12
C TYR A 187 24.97 17.19 -3.94
N ALA A 188 25.28 18.36 -3.36
CA ALA A 188 25.18 19.64 -4.05
C ALA A 188 26.20 19.79 -5.19
N THR A 189 27.34 19.10 -5.10
CA THR A 189 28.40 19.13 -6.12
C THR A 189 28.35 17.96 -7.11
N ALA A 190 27.59 16.91 -6.80
CA ALA A 190 27.47 15.70 -7.61
C ALA A 190 26.89 15.93 -9.03
N SER A 191 26.18 17.04 -9.26
CA SER A 191 25.62 17.37 -10.58
C SER A 191 25.58 18.87 -10.82
N GLN A 192 25.77 19.27 -12.08
CA GLN A 192 25.55 20.66 -12.52
C GLN A 192 24.13 21.16 -12.32
N LYS A 193 23.15 20.25 -12.11
CA LYS A 193 21.75 20.60 -11.84
C LYS A 193 21.42 20.67 -10.34
N SER A 194 22.37 20.31 -9.48
CA SER A 194 22.19 20.36 -8.03
C SER A 194 22.52 21.74 -7.47
N ARG A 195 21.76 22.23 -6.49
CA ARG A 195 21.96 23.56 -5.87
C ARG A 195 21.68 23.51 -4.38
N LEU A 196 22.42 24.32 -3.61
CA LEU A 196 22.07 24.63 -2.23
C LEU A 196 20.94 25.66 -2.24
N MET A 197 19.89 25.40 -1.48
CA MET A 197 18.74 26.29 -1.41
C MET A 197 18.38 26.63 0.03
N ILE A 198 17.78 27.81 0.21
CA ILE A 198 17.15 28.25 1.45
C ILE A 198 15.74 28.76 1.15
N ASN A 199 14.82 28.45 2.05
CA ASN A 199 13.45 28.95 1.98
C ASN A 199 13.36 30.24 2.79
N GLU A 200 13.06 31.37 2.14
CA GLU A 200 13.11 32.68 2.78
C GLU A 200 12.03 32.89 3.85
N GLN A 201 10.89 32.21 3.71
CA GLN A 201 9.78 32.33 4.66
C GLN A 201 10.03 31.51 5.93
N SER A 202 10.58 30.30 5.80
CA SER A 202 10.76 29.37 6.92
C SER A 202 12.18 29.30 7.46
N GLY A 203 13.16 29.91 6.78
CA GLY A 203 14.59 29.84 7.12
C GLY A 203 15.23 28.46 6.92
N ARG A 204 14.49 27.52 6.31
CA ARG A 204 14.87 26.11 6.15
C ARG A 204 15.79 25.90 4.95
N SER A 205 16.77 25.01 5.05
CA SER A 205 17.74 24.70 3.98
C SER A 205 17.48 23.37 3.27
N ALA A 206 17.65 23.29 1.96
CA ALA A 206 17.53 22.04 1.21
C ALA A 206 18.58 21.95 0.09
N VAL A 207 19.02 20.74 -0.24
CA VAL A 207 19.80 20.50 -1.45
C VAL A 207 18.82 20.11 -2.57
N LYS A 208 18.73 20.94 -3.60
CA LYS A 208 18.02 20.61 -4.83
C LYS A 208 18.82 19.58 -5.60
N LEU A 209 18.17 18.47 -5.92
CA LEU A 209 18.68 17.35 -6.71
C LEU A 209 17.76 17.10 -7.90
N PRO A 210 18.29 16.60 -9.03
CA PRO A 210 17.44 16.12 -10.12
C PRO A 210 16.59 14.94 -9.64
N ALA A 211 15.32 14.92 -10.05
CA ALA A 211 14.42 13.79 -9.83
C ALA A 211 13.88 13.27 -11.16
N THR A 212 13.53 11.99 -11.21
CA THR A 212 12.91 11.39 -12.39
C THR A 212 11.58 12.07 -12.68
N ALA A 213 11.42 12.54 -13.92
CA ALA A 213 10.18 13.17 -14.33
C ALA A 213 9.00 12.21 -14.23
N LEU A 214 7.83 12.70 -13.80
CA LEU A 214 6.63 11.89 -13.71
C LEU A 214 5.94 11.86 -15.07
N MET A 215 5.69 10.67 -15.59
CA MET A 215 4.91 10.52 -16.82
C MET A 215 3.44 10.41 -16.46
N GLN A 216 2.64 11.36 -16.96
CA GLN A 216 1.19 11.38 -16.75
C GLN A 216 0.48 10.40 -17.67
N ASP A 217 -0.80 10.15 -17.39
CA ASP A 217 -1.66 9.22 -18.14
C ASP A 217 -1.90 9.68 -19.59
N ASP A 218 -1.83 10.99 -19.85
CA ASP A 218 -1.91 11.60 -21.18
C ASP A 218 -0.58 11.51 -21.97
N GLY A 219 0.44 10.88 -21.39
CA GLY A 219 1.78 10.73 -21.98
C GLY A 219 2.69 11.96 -21.82
N SER A 220 2.20 13.07 -21.25
CA SER A 220 3.01 14.24 -20.91
C SER A 220 4.01 13.92 -19.79
N VAL A 221 5.08 14.72 -19.72
CA VAL A 221 6.17 14.52 -18.77
C VAL A 221 6.25 15.74 -17.86
N LEU A 222 5.98 15.53 -16.56
CA LEU A 222 6.13 16.56 -15.53
C LEU A 222 7.55 16.56 -14.98
N PRO A 223 8.33 17.64 -15.19
CA PRO A 223 9.65 17.74 -14.62
C PRO A 223 9.54 17.91 -13.10
N ARG A 224 10.38 17.16 -12.37
CA ARG A 224 10.41 17.16 -10.91
C ARG A 224 11.82 17.37 -10.40
N VAL A 225 11.90 17.83 -9.16
CA VAL A 225 13.14 18.00 -8.41
C VAL A 225 12.96 17.39 -7.03
N ARG A 226 14.05 16.96 -6.44
CA ARG A 226 14.09 16.46 -5.06
C ARG A 226 14.77 17.49 -4.19
N LEU A 227 14.10 17.94 -3.12
CA LEU A 227 14.65 18.80 -2.09
C LEU A 227 15.08 17.93 -0.92
N LEU A 228 16.38 17.63 -0.85
CA LEU A 228 16.97 16.87 0.25
C LEU A 228 17.10 17.77 1.48
N ARG A 229 16.50 17.34 2.58
CA ARG A 229 16.49 17.97 3.90
C ARG A 229 17.29 17.07 4.88
N PRO A 230 17.56 17.51 6.12
CA PRO A 230 18.35 16.71 7.06
C PRO A 230 17.82 15.30 7.33
N THR A 231 16.51 15.11 7.41
CA THR A 231 15.88 13.82 7.79
C THR A 231 15.07 13.15 6.69
N HIS A 232 14.72 13.89 5.64
CA HIS A 232 13.83 13.44 4.58
C HIS A 232 14.17 14.14 3.27
N ALA A 233 13.51 13.76 2.19
CA ALA A 233 13.59 14.48 0.94
C ALA A 233 12.19 14.62 0.35
N ASP A 234 11.85 15.83 -0.09
CA ASP A 234 10.56 16.10 -0.73
C ASP A 234 10.74 16.09 -2.24
N VAL A 235 9.83 15.46 -2.98
CA VAL A 235 9.80 15.54 -4.44
C VAL A 235 8.69 16.49 -4.84
N ILE A 236 9.06 17.56 -5.55
CA ILE A 236 8.10 18.56 -6.03
C ILE A 236 8.26 18.81 -7.52
N THR A 237 7.21 19.31 -8.17
CA THR A 237 7.31 19.73 -9.57
C THR A 237 8.19 20.97 -9.69
N VAL A 238 8.82 21.15 -10.86
CA VAL A 238 9.61 22.37 -11.12
C VAL A 238 8.73 23.63 -11.01
N GLU A 239 7.50 23.58 -11.51
CA GLU A 239 6.52 24.68 -11.39
C GLU A 239 6.19 25.00 -9.92
N ALA A 240 6.03 23.98 -9.06
CA ALA A 240 5.79 24.20 -7.63
C ALA A 240 7.01 24.82 -6.94
N LEU A 241 8.23 24.42 -7.33
CA LEU A 241 9.46 25.06 -6.85
C LEU A 241 9.51 26.54 -7.26
N GLU A 242 9.21 26.86 -8.52
CA GLU A 242 9.24 28.25 -9.02
C GLU A 242 8.23 29.16 -8.34
N ARG A 243 7.08 28.62 -7.91
CA ARG A 243 6.06 29.35 -7.14
C ARG A 243 6.32 29.41 -5.64
N SER A 244 7.36 28.74 -5.17
CA SER A 244 7.71 28.68 -3.75
C SER A 244 8.70 29.77 -3.34
N HIS A 245 8.99 29.86 -2.04
CA HIS A 245 9.99 30.78 -1.48
C HIS A 245 11.41 30.19 -1.42
N TRP A 246 11.70 29.15 -2.20
CA TRP A 246 13.03 28.56 -2.29
C TRP A 246 13.92 29.35 -3.24
N ARG A 247 15.07 29.80 -2.74
CA ARG A 247 16.12 30.44 -3.55
C ARG A 247 17.46 29.75 -3.40
N ASP A 248 18.36 29.99 -4.35
CA ASP A 248 19.75 29.57 -4.23
C ASP A 248 20.39 30.25 -2.99
N ALA A 249 21.21 29.48 -2.27
CA ALA A 249 21.85 29.89 -1.03
C ALA A 249 23.37 29.79 -1.12
N SER A 250 24.06 30.65 -0.37
CA SER A 250 25.51 30.48 -0.18
C SER A 250 25.81 29.28 0.72
N SER A 251 27.04 28.76 0.64
CA SER A 251 27.47 27.66 1.51
C SER A 251 27.39 28.01 3.01
N GLU A 252 27.59 29.29 3.36
CA GLU A 252 27.50 29.76 4.75
C GLU A 252 26.06 29.85 5.25
N GLU A 253 25.16 30.44 4.44
CA GLU A 253 23.73 30.50 4.76
C GLU A 253 23.14 29.10 4.92
N PHE A 254 23.45 28.21 3.98
CA PHE A 254 23.00 26.83 4.00
C PHE A 254 23.52 26.09 5.23
N ARG A 255 24.83 26.18 5.54
CA ARG A 255 25.43 25.54 6.71
C ARG A 255 24.72 25.94 8.00
N ARG A 256 24.53 27.25 8.22
CA ARG A 256 23.87 27.75 9.44
C ARG A 256 22.46 27.23 9.58
N ALA A 257 21.67 27.27 8.50
CA ALA A 257 20.29 26.78 8.51
C ALA A 257 20.23 25.25 8.71
N TRP A 258 21.12 24.50 8.08
CA TRP A 258 21.19 23.04 8.20
C TRP A 258 21.58 22.61 9.61
N GLU A 259 22.64 23.20 10.17
CA GLU A 259 23.11 22.90 11.53
C GLU A 259 22.06 23.30 12.59
N ALA A 260 21.40 24.46 12.41
CA ALA A 260 20.32 24.89 13.30
C ALA A 260 19.14 23.91 13.28
N GLU A 261 18.75 23.44 12.09
CA GLU A 261 17.70 22.43 11.97
C GLU A 261 18.13 21.11 12.61
N VAL A 262 19.33 20.61 12.30
CA VAL A 262 19.88 19.38 12.87
C VAL A 262 19.92 19.42 14.40
N ALA A 263 20.34 20.56 14.98
CA ALA A 263 20.38 20.75 16.43
C ALA A 263 18.99 20.76 17.08
N SER A 264 17.94 21.09 16.32
CA SER A 264 16.54 21.08 16.80
C SER A 264 15.88 19.70 16.73
N LEU A 265 16.50 18.73 16.05
CA LEU A 265 15.93 17.40 15.88
C LEU A 265 16.08 16.55 17.15
N PRO A 266 15.06 15.75 17.49
CA PRO A 266 15.20 14.78 18.58
C PRO A 266 16.21 13.70 18.21
N GLU A 267 16.88 13.10 19.21
CA GLU A 267 17.79 11.98 18.99
C GLU A 267 17.07 10.71 18.51
N LEU A 268 15.84 10.53 18.98
CA LEU A 268 14.96 9.42 18.61
C LEU A 268 13.68 9.95 17.97
N THR A 269 13.28 9.34 16.85
CA THR A 269 11.96 9.52 16.24
C THR A 269 11.02 8.42 16.69
N GLU A 270 9.81 8.81 17.09
CA GLU A 270 8.77 7.87 17.49
C GLU A 270 7.75 7.68 16.37
N THR A 271 7.41 6.43 16.07
CA THR A 271 6.33 6.07 15.15
C THR A 271 5.44 5.03 15.79
N THR A 272 4.14 5.07 15.49
CA THR A 272 3.19 4.09 15.99
C THR A 272 2.61 3.29 14.83
N PHE A 273 2.52 1.98 15.00
CA PHE A 273 1.88 1.10 14.03
C PHE A 273 1.05 0.01 14.72
N HIS A 274 0.19 -0.64 13.95
CA HIS A 274 -0.74 -1.64 14.45
C HIS A 274 -0.50 -3.01 13.80
N ILE A 275 -0.50 -4.06 14.61
CA ILE A 275 -0.35 -5.44 14.14
C ILE A 275 -1.53 -6.28 14.61
N VAL A 276 -2.12 -7.06 13.70
CA VAL A 276 -3.07 -8.12 14.04
C VAL A 276 -2.33 -9.45 14.19
N THR A 277 -2.49 -10.09 15.35
CA THR A 277 -1.80 -11.32 15.74
C THR A 277 -2.81 -12.42 16.12
N GLY A 278 -2.32 -13.64 16.26
CA GLY A 278 -3.14 -14.80 16.59
C GLY A 278 -3.81 -15.42 15.37
N LEU A 279 -5.00 -16.00 15.55
CA LEU A 279 -5.70 -16.67 14.46
C LEU A 279 -6.40 -15.62 13.58
N LEU A 280 -5.93 -15.40 12.35
CA LEU A 280 -6.48 -14.33 11.49
C LEU A 280 -7.76 -14.72 10.73
N LEU A 281 -8.03 -16.03 10.59
CA LEU A 281 -9.17 -16.52 9.81
C LEU A 281 -10.53 -15.91 10.22
N PRO A 282 -10.86 -15.73 11.53
CA PRO A 282 -12.12 -15.13 11.96
C PRO A 282 -12.34 -13.68 11.51
N VAL A 283 -11.25 -12.95 11.22
CA VAL A 283 -11.31 -11.54 10.79
C VAL A 283 -10.82 -11.36 9.36
N TRP A 284 -10.60 -12.45 8.61
CA TRP A 284 -9.94 -12.42 7.30
C TRP A 284 -10.63 -11.46 6.32
N ASN A 285 -11.96 -11.51 6.26
CA ASN A 285 -12.78 -10.66 5.38
C ASN A 285 -12.81 -9.18 5.78
N ARG A 286 -12.23 -8.83 6.94
CA ARG A 286 -12.19 -7.46 7.49
C ARG A 286 -10.79 -6.84 7.40
N LEU A 287 -9.79 -7.64 7.04
CA LEU A 287 -8.45 -7.14 6.78
C LEU A 287 -8.41 -6.58 5.35
N PRO A 288 -7.71 -5.46 5.12
CA PRO A 288 -7.61 -4.88 3.78
C PRO A 288 -7.00 -5.90 2.80
N ASP A 289 -7.40 -5.86 1.54
CA ASP A 289 -6.77 -6.67 0.47
C ASP A 289 -5.38 -6.14 0.08
N GLU A 290 -5.03 -4.96 0.58
CA GLU A 290 -3.71 -4.35 0.42
C GLU A 290 -2.63 -5.26 1.02
N ALA A 291 -1.56 -5.42 0.23
CA ALA A 291 -0.25 -6.00 0.55
C ALA A 291 -0.13 -6.55 1.99
N ALA A 292 -0.23 -7.88 2.15
CA ALA A 292 -0.23 -8.56 3.44
C ALA A 292 1.17 -8.57 4.08
N ARG A 293 1.65 -7.39 4.51
CA ARG A 293 2.89 -7.22 5.28
C ARG A 293 2.78 -7.95 6.60
N VAL A 294 3.71 -8.86 6.87
CA VAL A 294 3.80 -9.58 8.14
C VAL A 294 5.08 -9.15 8.84
N TYR A 295 4.95 -8.65 10.06
CA TYR A 295 6.09 -8.31 10.89
C TYR A 295 6.38 -9.42 11.89
N ARG A 296 7.67 -9.66 12.08
CA ARG A 296 8.22 -10.35 13.24
C ARG A 296 9.00 -9.33 14.05
N LEU A 297 8.67 -9.20 15.33
CA LEU A 297 9.38 -8.27 16.21
C LEU A 297 9.59 -8.87 17.59
N GLN A 298 10.56 -8.32 18.31
CA GLN A 298 10.75 -8.59 19.73
C GLN A 298 10.66 -7.26 20.48
N THR A 299 9.75 -7.17 21.45
CA THR A 299 9.60 -5.96 22.27
C THR A 299 10.76 -5.82 23.24
N ASP A 300 10.91 -4.64 23.84
CA ASP A 300 11.92 -4.36 24.85
C ASP A 300 11.80 -5.29 26.07
N GLN A 301 10.60 -5.79 26.35
CA GLN A 301 10.32 -6.76 27.42
C GLN A 301 10.63 -8.21 27.03
N GLY A 302 11.15 -8.45 25.82
CA GLY A 302 11.49 -9.77 25.30
C GLY A 302 10.31 -10.53 24.67
N GLU A 303 9.13 -9.92 24.53
CA GLU A 303 7.97 -10.56 23.91
C GLU A 303 8.18 -10.68 22.40
N ARG A 304 8.08 -11.90 21.87
CA ARG A 304 8.15 -12.15 20.43
C ARG A 304 6.76 -12.11 19.81
N VAL A 305 6.57 -11.20 18.88
CA VAL A 305 5.30 -10.97 18.20
C VAL A 305 5.45 -11.27 16.72
N ILE A 306 4.48 -12.00 16.16
CA ILE A 306 4.33 -12.19 14.73
C ILE A 306 2.89 -11.83 14.36
N GLY A 307 2.70 -10.98 13.35
CA GLY A 307 1.37 -10.65 12.88
C GLY A 307 1.36 -9.75 11.66
N ARG A 308 0.17 -9.49 11.14
CA ARG A 308 -0.04 -8.69 9.94
C ARG A 308 -0.11 -7.20 10.30
N LEU A 309 0.67 -6.38 9.61
CA LEU A 309 0.59 -4.93 9.72
C LEU A 309 -0.76 -4.46 9.15
N VAL A 310 -1.42 -3.56 9.86
CA VAL A 310 -2.66 -2.91 9.39
C VAL A 310 -2.53 -1.40 9.51
N SER A 311 -3.17 -0.67 8.59
CA SER A 311 -3.22 0.78 8.64
C SER A 311 -4.00 1.25 9.88
N PRO A 312 -3.78 2.50 10.36
CA PRO A 312 -4.59 3.07 11.44
C PRO A 312 -6.09 3.06 11.14
N ALA A 313 -6.48 3.27 9.87
CA ALA A 313 -7.86 3.22 9.44
C ALA A 313 -8.45 1.80 9.55
N SER A 314 -7.72 0.77 9.10
CA SER A 314 -8.15 -0.63 9.25
C SER A 314 -8.16 -1.07 10.71
N ALA A 315 -7.20 -0.61 11.52
CA ALA A 315 -7.19 -0.85 12.96
C ALA A 315 -8.45 -0.30 13.62
N ALA A 316 -8.84 0.94 13.29
CA ALA A 316 -10.07 1.55 13.79
C ALA A 316 -11.32 0.73 13.39
N VAL A 317 -11.43 0.30 12.12
CA VAL A 317 -12.54 -0.54 11.65
C VAL A 317 -12.59 -1.88 12.39
N LEU A 318 -11.44 -2.52 12.60
CA LEU A 318 -11.37 -3.78 13.35
C LEU A 318 -11.81 -3.58 14.80
N LEU A 319 -11.42 -2.48 15.43
CA LEU A 319 -11.83 -2.09 16.78
C LEU A 319 -13.33 -1.80 16.88
N GLU A 320 -13.88 -1.04 15.93
CA GLU A 320 -15.33 -0.78 15.83
C GLU A 320 -16.13 -2.08 15.73
N ALA A 321 -15.62 -3.06 14.98
CA ALA A 321 -16.25 -4.37 14.83
C ALA A 321 -16.20 -5.27 16.09
N THR A 322 -15.45 -4.89 17.13
CA THR A 322 -15.34 -5.66 18.39
C THR A 322 -16.46 -5.40 19.39
N GLY A 323 -17.31 -4.40 19.15
CA GLY A 323 -18.60 -4.27 19.85
C GLY A 323 -18.51 -4.07 21.36
N VAL A 324 -17.47 -3.41 21.88
CA VAL A 324 -17.43 -3.06 23.33
C VAL A 324 -18.54 -2.04 23.69
N ASP A 325 -19.09 -1.31 22.70
CA ASP A 325 -20.22 -0.38 22.86
C ASP A 325 -21.25 -0.50 21.72
N ALA A 326 -21.53 -1.72 21.25
CA ALA A 326 -22.64 -1.92 20.30
C ALA A 326 -23.96 -1.46 20.96
N PRO A 327 -24.67 -0.45 20.44
CA PRO A 327 -25.91 0.01 21.06
C PRO A 327 -26.95 -1.10 21.00
N ALA A 328 -27.43 -1.56 22.16
CA ALA A 328 -28.50 -2.54 22.24
C ALA A 328 -29.84 -1.89 21.85
N LEU A 329 -30.14 -1.86 20.55
CA LEU A 329 -31.43 -1.40 20.04
C LEU A 329 -32.39 -2.59 19.92
N ALA A 330 -33.51 -2.51 20.65
CA ALA A 330 -34.61 -3.45 20.45
C ALA A 330 -35.13 -3.36 19.00
N PRO A 331 -35.55 -4.46 18.36
CA PRO A 331 -35.97 -4.46 16.95
C PRO A 331 -37.03 -3.39 16.59
N PRO A 332 -38.07 -3.12 17.42
CA PRO A 332 -39.00 -2.03 17.15
C PRO A 332 -38.35 -0.64 17.16
N ALA A 333 -37.40 -0.42 18.09
CA ALA A 333 -36.66 0.84 18.18
C ALA A 333 -35.65 1.00 17.02
N ALA A 334 -35.04 -0.09 16.56
CA ALA A 334 -34.21 -0.11 15.36
C ALA A 334 -35.01 0.28 14.11
N ILE A 335 -36.21 -0.28 13.93
CA ILE A 335 -37.11 0.09 12.83
C ILE A 335 -37.52 1.56 12.93
N ALA A 336 -37.88 2.03 14.13
CA ALA A 336 -38.25 3.43 14.35
C ALA A 336 -37.10 4.40 14.03
N ALA A 337 -35.88 4.11 14.50
CA ALA A 337 -34.70 4.92 14.23
C ALA A 337 -34.44 5.08 12.73
N VAL A 338 -34.65 4.02 11.94
CA VAL A 338 -34.48 4.09 10.48
C VAL A 338 -35.65 4.79 9.80
N MET A 339 -36.87 4.38 10.11
CA MET A 339 -38.06 4.79 9.37
C MET A 339 -38.56 6.19 9.76
N GLN A 340 -38.44 6.56 11.03
CA GLN A 340 -38.89 7.85 11.56
C GLN A 340 -37.74 8.85 11.54
N ASP A 341 -36.60 8.51 12.16
CA ASP A 341 -35.48 9.45 12.34
C ASP A 341 -34.52 9.48 11.14
N GLY A 342 -34.67 8.57 10.17
CA GLY A 342 -33.83 8.50 8.99
C GLY A 342 -32.41 8.02 9.26
N ALA A 343 -32.16 7.41 10.42
CA ALA A 343 -30.85 6.87 10.77
C ALA A 343 -30.47 5.70 9.86
N GLY A 344 -29.17 5.49 9.67
CA GLY A 344 -28.62 4.28 9.05
C GLY A 344 -28.06 3.37 10.14
N LEU A 345 -28.53 2.13 10.22
CA LEU A 345 -27.96 1.15 11.15
C LEU A 345 -26.84 0.39 10.45
N VAL A 346 -25.61 0.59 10.90
CA VAL A 346 -24.43 -0.11 10.38
C VAL A 346 -24.27 -1.40 11.16
N LEU A 347 -24.43 -2.51 10.46
CA LEU A 347 -24.36 -3.86 11.02
C LEU A 347 -23.01 -4.50 10.70
N ALA A 348 -22.73 -5.63 11.34
CA ALA A 348 -21.59 -6.46 11.00
C ALA A 348 -21.57 -6.86 9.51
N ASP A 349 -20.39 -7.21 9.02
CA ASP A 349 -20.13 -7.63 7.63
C ASP A 349 -20.49 -6.57 6.56
N GLY A 350 -20.41 -5.29 6.92
CA GLY A 350 -20.60 -4.16 5.99
C GLY A 350 -22.05 -3.91 5.59
N LEU A 351 -23.00 -4.61 6.23
CA LEU A 351 -24.42 -4.44 5.97
C LEU A 351 -24.94 -3.13 6.59
N ILE A 352 -25.84 -2.45 5.89
CA ILE A 352 -26.45 -1.21 6.38
C ILE A 352 -27.97 -1.30 6.19
N LEU A 353 -28.72 -1.15 7.27
CA LEU A 353 -30.17 -1.00 7.23
C LEU A 353 -30.53 0.49 7.18
N LYS A 354 -31.21 0.93 6.12
CA LYS A 354 -31.53 2.35 5.89
C LYS A 354 -32.93 2.55 5.32
N ARG A 355 -33.42 3.79 5.41
CA ARG A 355 -34.68 4.19 4.76
C ARG A 355 -34.42 4.54 3.30
N ALA A 356 -35.14 3.90 2.39
CA ALA A 356 -35.09 4.18 0.96
C ALA A 356 -36.46 4.63 0.45
N LEU A 357 -36.48 5.62 -0.45
CA LEU A 357 -37.71 6.01 -1.16
C LEU A 357 -37.76 5.23 -2.47
N VAL A 358 -38.78 4.38 -2.63
CA VAL A 358 -39.00 3.57 -3.83
C VAL A 358 -40.46 3.65 -4.21
N MET A 359 -40.76 3.98 -5.47
CA MET A 359 -42.15 4.14 -5.97
C MET A 359 -43.01 5.02 -5.05
N ASN A 360 -42.45 6.16 -4.61
CA ASN A 360 -43.07 7.12 -3.71
C ASN A 360 -43.48 6.56 -2.33
N ARG A 361 -42.84 5.48 -1.87
CA ARG A 361 -43.04 4.89 -0.54
C ARG A 361 -41.71 4.71 0.17
N HIS A 362 -41.66 5.05 1.46
CA HIS A 362 -40.51 4.75 2.30
C HIS A 362 -40.48 3.25 2.62
N ARG A 363 -39.34 2.62 2.37
CA ARG A 363 -39.09 1.21 2.62
C ARG A 363 -37.83 1.05 3.43
N LEU A 364 -37.78 -0.02 4.22
CA LEU A 364 -36.63 -0.43 4.99
C LEU A 364 -35.73 -1.30 4.10
N GLU A 365 -34.59 -0.77 3.68
CA GLU A 365 -33.68 -1.41 2.73
C GLU A 365 -32.41 -1.89 3.45
N LEU A 366 -31.97 -3.10 3.12
CA LEU A 366 -30.66 -3.62 3.52
C LEU A 366 -29.69 -3.49 2.33
N VAL A 367 -28.56 -2.81 2.53
CA VAL A 367 -27.50 -2.63 1.53
C VAL A 367 -26.16 -3.16 2.03
N GLY A 368 -25.17 -3.31 1.14
CA GLY A 368 -23.84 -3.79 1.48
C GLY A 368 -23.68 -5.33 1.44
N PHE A 369 -24.70 -6.05 0.96
CA PHE A 369 -24.63 -7.50 0.80
C PHE A 369 -23.90 -7.90 -0.50
N GLY A 370 -23.19 -9.03 -0.45
CA GLY A 370 -22.63 -9.69 -1.64
C GLY A 370 -23.59 -10.72 -2.24
N ASP A 371 -23.32 -11.18 -3.47
CA ASP A 371 -24.19 -12.08 -4.24
C ASP A 371 -24.47 -13.41 -3.49
N THR A 372 -23.47 -13.96 -2.80
CA THR A 372 -23.58 -15.21 -2.04
C THR A 372 -24.47 -15.09 -0.79
N MET A 373 -24.75 -13.87 -0.33
CA MET A 373 -25.56 -13.61 0.86
C MET A 373 -27.07 -13.55 0.53
N VAL A 374 -27.42 -13.35 -0.74
CA VAL A 374 -28.80 -13.05 -1.17
C VAL A 374 -29.78 -14.13 -0.74
N ASP A 375 -29.48 -15.40 -1.02
CA ASP A 375 -30.39 -16.51 -0.68
C ASP A 375 -30.54 -16.68 0.83
N ARG A 376 -29.46 -16.48 1.59
CA ARG A 376 -29.48 -16.52 3.06
C ARG A 376 -30.33 -15.39 3.65
N LEU A 377 -30.21 -14.18 3.10
CA LEU A 377 -31.00 -13.02 3.54
C LEU A 377 -32.48 -13.20 3.19
N LYS A 378 -32.80 -13.72 2.00
CA LYS A 378 -34.18 -14.08 1.64
C LYS A 378 -34.78 -15.11 2.60
N ALA A 379 -33.99 -16.11 3.01
CA ALA A 379 -34.43 -17.10 4.00
C ALA A 379 -34.74 -16.48 5.38
N GLN A 380 -34.22 -15.28 5.69
CA GLN A 380 -34.60 -14.54 6.91
C GLN A 380 -35.90 -13.75 6.78
N GLY A 381 -36.47 -13.65 5.59
CA GLY A 381 -37.72 -12.93 5.30
C GLY A 381 -37.56 -11.65 4.49
N LEU A 382 -36.35 -11.34 3.98
CA LEU A 382 -36.15 -10.19 3.09
C LEU A 382 -36.75 -10.47 1.70
N VAL A 383 -37.33 -9.43 1.11
CA VAL A 383 -37.89 -9.46 -0.24
C VAL A 383 -36.92 -8.80 -1.20
N SER A 384 -36.64 -9.48 -2.32
CA SER A 384 -35.80 -8.93 -3.38
C SER A 384 -36.62 -8.34 -4.51
N GLU A 385 -36.20 -7.19 -5.01
CA GLU A 385 -36.74 -6.57 -6.23
C GLU A 385 -35.58 -6.09 -7.11
N ILE A 386 -35.78 -6.13 -8.43
CA ILE A 386 -34.85 -5.52 -9.39
C ILE A 386 -35.40 -4.13 -9.74
N ILE A 387 -34.69 -3.08 -9.34
CA ILE A 387 -35.07 -1.68 -9.57
C ILE A 387 -33.88 -0.97 -10.21
N ALA A 388 -34.12 -0.29 -11.34
CA ALA A 388 -33.06 0.37 -12.11
C ALA A 388 -31.87 -0.57 -12.41
N TRP A 389 -32.16 -1.79 -12.88
CA TRP A 389 -31.19 -2.82 -13.22
C TRP A 389 -30.32 -3.34 -12.06
N LYS A 390 -30.67 -2.99 -10.81
CA LYS A 390 -29.94 -3.41 -9.61
C LYS A 390 -30.83 -4.24 -8.69
N LEU A 391 -30.29 -5.34 -8.19
CA LEU A 391 -30.91 -6.14 -7.13
C LEU A 391 -30.92 -5.36 -5.81
N ARG A 392 -32.09 -5.23 -5.19
CA ARG A 392 -32.28 -4.55 -3.91
C ARG A 392 -33.05 -5.45 -2.95
N LEU A 393 -32.68 -5.43 -1.68
CA LEU A 393 -33.30 -6.24 -0.62
C LEU A 393 -34.01 -5.34 0.39
N PHE A 394 -35.25 -5.67 0.69
CA PHE A 394 -36.12 -4.91 1.60
C PHE A 394 -36.64 -5.80 2.71
N VAL A 395 -36.79 -5.21 3.90
CA VAL A 395 -37.58 -5.79 4.99
C VAL A 395 -39.05 -5.40 4.78
N PRO A 396 -39.99 -6.35 4.65
CA PRO A 396 -41.42 -6.06 4.58
C PRO A 396 -41.87 -5.32 5.84
N LEU A 397 -42.49 -4.14 5.66
CA LEU A 397 -43.06 -3.36 6.74
C LEU A 397 -44.47 -3.91 7.04
N GLY A 398 -44.59 -4.71 8.10
CA GLY A 398 -45.81 -5.37 8.57
C GLY A 398 -45.56 -6.06 9.91
N ASP A 399 -46.47 -6.93 10.36
CA ASP A 399 -46.39 -7.59 11.67
C ASP A 399 -45.12 -8.43 11.87
N GLU A 400 -44.49 -8.88 10.78
CA GLU A 400 -43.26 -9.67 10.80
C GLU A 400 -41.98 -8.83 10.79
N ALA A 401 -42.04 -7.52 10.54
CA ALA A 401 -40.87 -6.66 10.36
C ALA A 401 -39.91 -6.75 11.56
N SER A 402 -40.46 -6.67 12.78
CA SER A 402 -39.68 -6.76 14.02
C SER A 402 -38.99 -8.11 14.17
N LYS A 403 -39.64 -9.21 13.79
CA LYS A 403 -39.04 -10.57 13.84
C LYS A 403 -37.93 -10.74 12.81
N ILE A 404 -38.10 -10.16 11.62
CA ILE A 404 -37.08 -10.19 10.56
C ILE A 404 -35.87 -9.36 11.00
N VAL A 405 -36.08 -8.15 11.52
CA VAL A 405 -34.99 -7.31 12.05
C VAL A 405 -34.29 -7.98 13.23
N GLU A 406 -35.01 -8.64 14.12
CA GLU A 406 -34.40 -9.43 15.19
C GLU A 406 -33.46 -10.51 14.65
N LYS A 407 -33.90 -11.32 13.68
CA LYS A 407 -33.05 -12.33 13.04
C LYS A 407 -31.82 -11.71 12.37
N ILE A 408 -31.98 -10.56 11.71
CA ILE A 408 -30.86 -9.83 11.11
C ILE A 408 -29.89 -9.38 12.19
N LEU A 409 -30.36 -8.75 13.28
CA LEU A 409 -29.50 -8.24 14.36
C LEU A 409 -28.79 -9.36 15.14
N VAL A 410 -29.40 -10.54 15.25
CA VAL A 410 -28.77 -11.73 15.84
C VAL A 410 -27.66 -12.27 14.94
N LEU A 411 -27.87 -12.31 13.64
CA LEU A 411 -26.88 -12.80 12.67
C LEU A 411 -25.78 -11.75 12.39
N TYR A 412 -26.16 -10.48 12.38
CA TYR A 412 -25.35 -9.33 12.02
C TYR A 412 -25.53 -8.25 13.09
N PRO A 413 -24.77 -8.33 14.20
CA PRO A 413 -24.87 -7.40 15.31
C PRO A 413 -24.76 -5.93 14.86
N LEU A 414 -25.53 -5.06 15.51
CA LEU A 414 -25.45 -3.61 15.29
C LEU A 414 -24.10 -3.09 15.77
N LEU A 415 -23.36 -2.42 14.89
CA LEU A 415 -22.08 -1.80 15.23
C LEU A 415 -22.28 -0.35 15.65
N ARG A 416 -23.03 0.43 14.88
CA ARG A 416 -23.34 1.83 15.20
C ARG A 416 -24.58 2.36 14.49
N VAL A 417 -25.14 3.43 15.04
CA VAL A 417 -26.22 4.22 14.43
C VAL A 417 -25.59 5.43 13.73
N ALA A 418 -25.63 5.46 12.41
CA ALA A 418 -25.26 6.62 11.62
C ALA A 418 -26.41 7.64 11.62
N ALA A 419 -26.12 8.88 11.99
CA ALA A 419 -27.08 9.98 11.90
C ALA A 419 -27.53 10.17 10.44
N ALA A 420 -28.79 10.58 10.25
CA ALA A 420 -29.35 10.83 8.94
C ALA A 420 -28.45 11.81 8.17
N THR A 421 -27.83 11.35 7.09
CA THR A 421 -27.16 12.24 6.15
C THR A 421 -28.25 13.14 5.57
N ARG A 422 -28.30 14.41 6.00
CA ARG A 422 -29.01 15.44 5.24
C ARG A 422 -28.32 15.51 3.89
N VAL A 423 -28.89 14.84 2.89
CA VAL A 423 -28.53 15.08 1.50
C VAL A 423 -28.90 16.54 1.26
N SER A 424 -27.88 17.39 1.10
CA SER A 424 -28.06 18.75 0.62
C SER A 424 -28.79 18.67 -0.72
N SER A 425 -29.79 19.52 -0.84
CA SER A 425 -30.67 19.71 -2.00
C SER A 425 -29.91 19.87 -3.31
#